data_AF-A0A355R2K4-F1
#
_entry.id   AF-A0A355R2K4-F1
#
_cell.length_a   1.000
_cell.length_b   1.000
_cell.length_c   1.000
_cell.angle_alpha   90.00
_cell.angle_beta   90.00
_cell.angle_gamma   90.00
#
_symmetry.space_group_name_H-M   'P 1'
#
loop_
_entity.id
_entity.type
_entity.pdbx_description
1 polymer ?
#
loop_
_entity_poly.entity_id
_entity_poly.type
_entity_poly.pdbx_seq_one_letter_code
_entity_poly.pdbx_strand_id
1 'polypeptide(L)' 'LHAGGKFSNKNYQFSGGLHGVGISVVNALSTQVRVRVKRDGNEYQMTFADGFKASELEVVGSVGKRNTGT' A
#
# COMPACT_ATOMS: atom_id res chain seq x y z
N LEU A 1 0.92 -12.69 5.47
CA LEU A 1 1.10 -12.00 6.78
C LEU A 1 2.59 -11.93 7.10
N HIS A 2 3.03 -10.99 7.94
CA HIS A 2 4.45 -10.73 8.27
C HIS A 2 5.31 -10.22 7.11
N ALA A 3 4.78 -9.28 6.32
CA ALA A 3 5.53 -8.59 5.28
C ALA A 3 5.50 -7.07 5.54
N GLY A 4 6.67 -6.43 5.57
CA GLY A 4 6.76 -4.99 5.80
C GLY A 4 8.19 -4.47 5.84
N GLY A 5 8.36 -3.16 5.64
CA GLY A 5 9.68 -2.51 5.62
C GLY A 5 10.26 -2.18 7.00
N LYS A 6 9.55 -2.52 8.09
CA LYS A 6 9.84 -2.03 9.46
C LYS A 6 10.51 -3.08 10.36
N PHE A 7 11.01 -4.18 9.79
CA PHE A 7 11.75 -5.22 10.54
C PHE A 7 13.20 -4.83 10.85
N SER A 8 13.67 -3.72 10.30
CA SER A 8 14.97 -3.13 10.62
C SER A 8 14.88 -1.61 10.50
N ASN A 9 15.90 -0.91 10.99
CA ASN A 9 16.05 0.55 10.89
C ASN A 9 16.42 1.06 9.48
N LYS A 10 16.58 0.18 8.48
CA LYS A 10 17.01 0.55 7.13
C LYS A 10 16.03 1.47 6.39
N ASN A 11 14.72 1.28 6.60
CA ASN A 11 13.68 2.08 5.93
C ASN A 11 13.04 3.10 6.86
N TYR A 12 12.97 2.82 8.16
CA TYR A 12 12.39 3.69 9.17
C TYR A 12 13.26 3.67 10.42
N GLN A 13 13.88 4.81 10.76
CA GLN A 13 14.75 4.91 11.94
C GLN A 13 13.98 4.69 13.25
N PHE A 14 12.76 5.23 13.33
CA PHE A 14 11.83 5.03 14.45
C PHE A 14 10.42 4.82 13.90
N SER A 15 9.70 3.82 14.41
CA SER A 15 8.31 3.58 14.01
C SER A 15 7.54 2.78 15.07
N GLY A 16 6.25 3.06 15.23
CA GLY A 16 5.39 2.34 16.19
C GLY A 16 4.88 0.97 15.69
N GLY A 17 4.90 0.72 14.38
CA GLY A 17 4.40 -0.53 13.80
C GLY A 17 5.54 -1.45 13.38
N LEU A 18 5.65 -2.64 13.97
CA LEU A 18 6.80 -3.53 13.76
C LEU A 18 6.43 -4.92 13.22
N HIS A 19 5.19 -5.36 13.38
CA HIS A 19 4.79 -6.75 13.10
C HIS A 19 4.59 -7.08 11.61
N GLY A 20 4.44 -6.07 10.74
CA GLY A 20 4.15 -6.28 9.32
C GLY A 20 2.79 -6.94 9.05
N VAL A 21 1.80 -6.70 9.93
CA VAL A 21 0.44 -7.27 9.83
C VAL A 21 -0.67 -6.24 9.70
N GLY A 22 -0.44 -4.97 10.05
CA GLY A 22 -1.51 -3.97 10.18
C GLY A 22 -2.40 -3.85 8.95
N ILE A 23 -1.83 -3.53 7.79
CA ILE A 23 -2.61 -3.34 6.55
C ILE A 23 -3.22 -4.65 6.02
N SER A 24 -2.58 -5.80 6.26
CA SER A 24 -3.14 -7.09 5.82
C SER A 24 -4.33 -7.51 6.68
N VAL A 25 -4.34 -7.17 7.97
CA VAL A 25 -5.53 -7.33 8.83
C VAL A 25 -6.66 -6.40 8.38
N VAL A 26 -6.36 -5.13 8.06
CA VAL A 26 -7.37 -4.20 7.51
C VAL A 26 -7.97 -4.77 6.22
N ASN A 27 -7.14 -5.28 5.30
CA ASN A 27 -7.63 -5.89 4.08
C ASN A 27 -8.50 -7.13 4.35
N ALA A 28 -8.07 -8.03 5.24
CA ALA A 28 -8.81 -9.25 5.56
C ALA A 28 -10.18 -8.99 6.22
N LEU A 29 -10.35 -7.85 6.90
CA LEU A 29 -11.57 -7.50 7.64
C LEU A 29 -12.44 -6.44 6.92
N SER A 30 -12.11 -6.08 5.68
CA SER A 30 -12.86 -5.10 4.90
C SER A 30 -13.54 -5.78 3.70
N THR A 31 -14.77 -5.36 3.39
CA THR A 31 -15.46 -5.80 2.17
C THR A 31 -14.79 -5.25 0.90
N GLN A 32 -14.15 -4.08 1.00
CA GLN A 32 -13.36 -3.51 -0.08
C GLN A 32 -12.20 -2.68 0.45
N VAL A 33 -11.04 -2.79 -0.19
CA VAL A 33 -9.88 -1.90 0.01
C VAL A 33 -9.39 -1.42 -1.35
N ARG A 34 -9.18 -0.12 -1.49
CA ARG A 34 -8.56 0.48 -2.67
C ARG A 34 -7.30 1.21 -2.24
N VAL A 35 -6.17 0.81 -2.81
CA VAL A 35 -4.87 1.44 -2.55
C VAL A 35 -4.50 2.26 -3.76
N ARG A 36 -4.06 3.50 -3.54
CA ARG A 36 -3.51 4.37 -4.58
C ARG A 36 -2.08 4.72 -4.23
N VAL A 37 -1.20 4.73 -5.22
CA VAL A 37 0.22 5.08 -5.03
C VAL A 37 0.60 6.11 -6.07
N LYS A 38 1.20 7.21 -5.64
CA LYS A 38 1.75 8.24 -6.53
C LYS A 38 3.27 8.10 -6.55
N ARG A 39 3.85 7.79 -7.71
CA ARG A 39 5.29 7.61 -7.85
C ARG A 39 5.72 7.82 -9.30
N ASP A 40 6.90 8.41 -9.49
CA ASP A 40 7.53 8.59 -10.80
C ASP A 40 6.64 9.29 -11.86
N GLY A 41 5.76 10.19 -11.40
CA GLY A 41 4.84 10.94 -12.25
C GLY A 41 3.55 10.21 -12.62
N ASN A 42 3.30 9.02 -12.06
CA ASN A 42 2.10 8.23 -12.30
C ASN A 42 1.31 8.01 -11.00
N GLU A 43 -0.02 7.89 -11.13
CA GLU A 43 -0.91 7.39 -10.09
C GLU A 43 -1.29 5.95 -10.43
N TYR A 44 -1.00 5.03 -9.51
CA TYR A 44 -1.29 3.62 -9.61
C TYR A 44 -2.45 3.27 -8.70
N GLN A 45 -3.26 2.27 -9.05
CA GLN A 45 -4.35 1.78 -8.22
C GLN A 45 -4.40 0.25 -8.23
N MET A 46 -4.76 -0.33 -7.08
CA MET A 46 -5.15 -1.73 -6.95
C MET A 46 -6.34 -1.85 -6.01
N THR A 47 -7.27 -2.75 -6.32
CA THR A 47 -8.45 -3.02 -5.49
C THR A 47 -8.43 -4.45 -4.97
N PHE A 48 -8.88 -4.59 -3.73
CA PHE A 48 -9.17 -5.85 -3.05
C PHE A 48 -10.64 -5.86 -2.63
N ALA A 49 -11.26 -7.04 -2.68
CA ALA A 49 -12.63 -7.26 -2.22
C ALA A 49 -12.68 -8.53 -1.38
N ASP A 50 -13.35 -8.45 -0.23
CA ASP A 50 -13.50 -9.55 0.73
C ASP A 50 -12.17 -10.21 1.11
N GLY A 51 -11.12 -9.41 1.27
CA GLY A 51 -9.76 -9.85 1.57
C GLY A 51 -8.94 -10.39 0.38
N PHE A 52 -9.53 -10.55 -0.80
CA PHE A 52 -8.87 -11.08 -2.00
C PHE A 52 -8.54 -9.99 -3.02
N LYS A 53 -7.55 -10.25 -3.88
CA LYS A 53 -7.21 -9.35 -4.98
C LYS A 53 -8.36 -9.28 -5.98
N ALA A 54 -8.85 -8.08 -6.26
CA ALA A 54 -9.96 -7.84 -7.19
C ALA A 54 -9.49 -7.18 -8.51
N SER A 55 -8.32 -6.53 -8.51
CA SER A 55 -7.69 -5.99 -9.73
C SER A 55 -6.18 -6.19 -9.72
N GLU A 56 -5.54 -6.12 -10.88
CA GLU A 56 -4.10 -5.93 -10.97
C GLU A 56 -3.71 -4.49 -10.58
N LEU A 57 -2.40 -4.24 -10.42
CA LEU A 57 -1.88 -2.88 -10.26
C LEU A 57 -1.88 -2.21 -11.64
N GLU A 58 -2.61 -1.12 -11.76
CA GLU A 58 -2.74 -0.40 -13.02
C GLU A 58 -2.38 1.08 -12.86
N VAL A 59 -1.94 1.72 -13.95
CA VAL A 59 -1.76 3.18 -14.01
C VAL A 59 -3.14 3.79 -14.30
N VAL A 60 -3.64 4.59 -13.37
CA VAL A 60 -4.95 5.26 -13.48
C VAL A 60 -4.85 6.74 -13.83
N GLY A 61 -3.63 7.29 -13.87
CA GLY A 61 -3.40 8.67 -14.27
C GLY A 61 -1.95 9.11 -14.15
N SER A 62 -1.70 10.35 -14.52
CA SER A 62 -0.42 11.04 -14.32
C SER A 62 -0.53 12.08 -13.20
N VAL A 63 0.58 12.31 -12.51
CA VAL A 63 0.71 13.30 -11.43
C VAL A 63 2.01 14.07 -11.61
N GLY A 64 2.12 15.26 -11.00
CA GLY A 64 3.37 16.01 -11.01
C GLY A 64 4.52 15.16 -10.46
N LYS A 65 5.70 15.19 -11.08
CA LYS A 65 6.84 14.30 -10.75
C LYS A 65 7.26 14.28 -9.28
N ARG A 66 7.05 15.40 -8.56
CA ARG A 66 7.35 15.53 -7.12
C ARG A 66 6.17 15.17 -6.20
N ASN A 67 4.98 14.96 -6.76
CA ASN A 67 3.80 14.52 -6.04
C ASN A 67 3.89 13.01 -5.82
N THR A 68 4.29 12.60 -4.61
CA THR A 68 4.48 11.19 -4.25
C THR A 68 3.70 10.87 -2.98
N GLY A 69 3.24 9.63 -2.83
CA GLY A 69 2.47 9.23 -1.65
C GLY A 69 1.70 7.93 -1.81
N THR A 70 0.99 7.56 -0.75
CA THR A 70 0.03 6.46 -0.67
C THR A 70 -1.19 6.95 0.08
#